data_AF-A0A7C1GJ24-F1
#
_entry.id   AF-A0A7C1GJ24-F1
#
_cell.length_a   1.000
_cell.length_b   1.000
_cell.length_c   1.000
_cell.angle_alpha   90.00
_cell.angle_beta   90.00
_cell.angle_gamma   90.00
#
_symmetry.space_group_name_H-M   'P 1'
#
loop_
_entity.id
_entity.type
_entity.pdbx_description
1 polymer ?
#
loop_
_entity_poly.entity_id
_entity_poly.type
_entity_poly.pdbx_seq_one_letter_code
_entity_poly.pdbx_strand_id
1 'polypeptide(L)'
;MRQKYLFVVLTFIASSAFAQMDDSLGGYNTMEIEAGRLKGNFATGAIEEMTGGVKIRLLSDDPSLAPLPIQANSMKFTWAEGRTTPTTILMESNVRVNHPDASVSAERAEWDFDSGALVFSGNPEVNSERLKGLRGEKMVLNLKTNTFEVTQVRADQVPLQTPEGATRATAPGISEKDIGNWRMLIDTLKAQAQSAAPSPGKQILAQMSEQNRQLLTVLDTELLLERKEDMLRLINSVLPQRGLYDEAAWSGVELPSEALELLASEKLDAAGQARLNRLLLEAAYPFAFTKP
;
A
#
# COMPACT_ATOMS: atom_id res chain seq x y z
N MET A 1 35.59 -12.71 -27.91
CA MET A 1 35.38 -11.42 -27.21
C MET A 1 34.14 -11.56 -26.34
N ARG A 2 34.29 -11.64 -25.01
CA ARG A 2 33.17 -11.68 -24.07
C ARG A 2 33.05 -10.30 -23.44
N GLN A 3 31.97 -9.61 -23.78
CA GLN A 3 31.63 -8.27 -23.30
C GLN A 3 31.26 -8.40 -21.81
N LYS A 4 32.10 -7.87 -20.93
CA LYS A 4 31.83 -7.81 -19.49
C LYS A 4 30.83 -6.68 -19.26
N TYR A 5 29.61 -7.02 -18.85
CA TYR A 5 28.64 -6.05 -18.34
C TYR A 5 29.20 -5.43 -17.06
N LEU A 6 29.36 -4.12 -17.08
CA LEU A 6 29.79 -3.32 -15.93
C LEU A 6 28.56 -3.11 -15.04
N PHE A 7 28.50 -3.82 -13.91
CA PHE A 7 27.55 -3.50 -12.84
C PHE A 7 28.02 -2.20 -12.19
N VAL A 8 27.31 -1.10 -12.44
CA VAL A 8 27.47 0.14 -11.66
C VAL A 8 26.41 0.10 -10.57
N VAL A 9 26.82 -0.23 -9.35
CA VAL A 9 25.99 -0.04 -8.15
C VAL A 9 26.22 1.39 -7.70
N LEU A 10 25.25 2.26 -7.98
CA LEU A 10 25.23 3.64 -7.51
C LEU A 10 24.44 3.68 -6.20
N THR A 11 25.16 3.55 -5.08
CA THR A 11 24.57 3.73 -3.74
C THR A 11 24.60 5.23 -3.40
N PHE A 12 23.46 5.89 -3.47
CA PHE A 12 23.31 7.22 -2.89
C PHE A 12 23.16 7.08 -1.38
N ILE A 13 24.23 7.39 -0.63
CA ILE A 13 24.18 7.54 0.82
C ILE A 13 23.98 9.03 1.10
N ALA A 14 22.74 9.43 1.38
CA ALA A 14 22.45 10.77 1.86
C ALA A 14 22.68 10.82 3.37
N SER A 15 23.87 11.26 3.79
CA SER A 15 24.15 11.62 5.18
C SER A 15 23.97 13.12 5.36
N SER A 16 22.84 13.57 5.90
CA SER A 16 22.79 14.74 6.81
C SER A 16 21.40 14.92 7.40
N ALA A 17 21.37 15.07 8.72
CA ALA A 17 20.23 15.52 9.50
C ALA A 17 19.81 16.94 9.06
N PHE A 18 18.75 17.01 8.27
CA PHE A 18 17.90 18.18 8.10
C PHE A 18 16.46 17.68 8.03
N ALA A 19 15.53 18.48 8.56
CA ALA A 19 14.11 18.15 8.73
C ALA A 19 13.57 17.22 7.63
N GLN A 20 13.20 15.99 8.01
CA GLN A 20 12.51 15.04 7.16
C GLN A 20 11.18 15.67 6.72
N MET A 21 11.21 16.37 5.59
CA MET A 21 10.07 16.33 4.70
C MET A 21 9.90 14.87 4.33
N ASP A 22 8.68 14.37 4.48
CA ASP A 22 8.31 12.98 4.20
C ASP A 22 8.41 12.74 2.68
N ASP A 23 9.65 12.59 2.20
CA ASP A 23 10.01 12.27 0.82
C ASP A 23 9.83 10.75 0.57
N SER A 24 9.18 10.05 1.50
CA SER A 24 8.86 8.63 1.38
C SER A 24 7.73 8.44 0.37
N LEU A 25 7.98 7.63 -0.65
CA LEU A 25 7.02 7.37 -1.74
C LEU A 25 6.04 6.28 -1.30
N GLY A 26 5.30 6.52 -0.22
CA GLY A 26 4.47 5.48 0.42
C GLY A 26 5.31 4.46 1.18
N GLY A 27 6.35 4.91 1.88
CA GLY A 27 7.25 4.05 2.67
C GLY A 27 8.50 3.54 1.94
N TYR A 28 8.60 3.72 0.62
CA TYR A 28 9.85 3.48 -0.10
C TYR A 28 10.82 4.65 0.05
N ASN A 29 12.08 4.35 0.37
CA ASN A 29 13.11 5.34 0.67
C ASN A 29 14.41 5.15 -0.14
N THR A 30 14.55 4.01 -0.82
CA THR A 30 15.74 3.66 -1.58
C THR A 30 15.36 3.27 -3.00
N MET A 31 16.12 3.73 -3.98
CA MET A 31 15.92 3.43 -5.40
C MET A 31 17.16 2.77 -5.99
N GLU A 32 17.02 1.54 -6.45
CA GLU A 32 18.03 0.87 -7.26
C GLU A 32 17.71 1.00 -8.74
N ILE A 33 18.75 1.19 -9.56
CA ILE A 33 18.61 1.48 -10.98
C ILE A 33 19.57 0.61 -11.80
N GLU A 34 19.04 0.00 -12.85
CA GLU A 34 19.79 -0.70 -13.90
C GLU A 34 19.38 -0.11 -15.25
N ALA A 35 20.34 0.37 -16.05
CA ALA A 35 20.07 0.90 -17.38
C ALA A 35 21.26 0.64 -18.32
N GLY A 36 20.98 0.49 -19.61
CA GLY A 36 22.03 0.32 -20.63
C GLY A 36 22.82 1.60 -20.92
N ARG A 37 22.17 2.76 -20.78
CA ARG A 37 22.78 4.08 -20.93
C ARG A 37 22.14 5.07 -19.98
N LEU A 38 22.99 5.90 -19.37
CA LEU A 38 22.60 7.03 -18.52
C LEU A 38 23.15 8.32 -19.11
N LYS A 39 22.30 9.34 -19.19
CA LYS A 39 22.66 10.73 -19.51
C LYS A 39 22.29 11.59 -18.30
N GLY A 40 23.24 12.39 -17.83
CA GLY A 40 23.05 13.28 -16.70
C GLY A 40 24.13 14.36 -16.66
N ASN A 41 24.01 15.26 -15.70
CA ASN A 41 24.91 16.37 -15.49
C ASN A 41 25.74 16.15 -14.22
N PHE A 42 27.06 15.98 -14.37
CA PHE A 42 27.97 15.76 -13.23
C PHE A 42 28.08 16.97 -12.29
N ALA A 43 27.85 18.20 -12.78
CA ALA A 43 27.91 19.39 -11.96
C ALA A 43 26.73 19.48 -10.97
N THR A 44 25.56 18.95 -11.35
CA THR A 44 24.36 18.94 -10.52
C THR A 44 24.05 17.58 -9.91
N GLY A 45 24.70 16.51 -10.39
CA GLY A 45 24.36 15.12 -10.05
C GLY A 45 23.02 14.64 -10.65
N ALA A 46 22.33 15.48 -11.42
CA ALA A 46 21.01 15.17 -11.95
C ALA A 46 21.08 14.18 -13.12
N ILE A 47 20.29 13.11 -13.04
CA ILE A 47 20.07 12.18 -14.16
C ILE A 47 19.02 12.82 -15.06
N GLU A 48 19.28 13.00 -16.35
CA GLU A 48 18.29 13.57 -17.28
C GLU A 48 17.49 12.47 -18.00
N GLU A 49 18.19 11.42 -18.42
CA GLU A 49 17.61 10.38 -19.27
C GLU A 49 18.33 9.04 -19.07
N MET A 50 17.56 7.96 -19.10
CA MET A 50 18.04 6.60 -19.11
C MET A 50 17.41 5.82 -20.24
N THR A 51 18.19 4.97 -20.92
CA THR A 51 17.72 4.16 -22.06
C THR A 51 18.35 2.77 -22.05
N GLY A 52 17.83 1.88 -22.88
CA GLY A 52 18.36 0.54 -23.07
C GLY A 52 17.80 -0.50 -22.10
N GLY A 53 16.51 -0.40 -21.77
CA GLY A 53 15.83 -1.34 -20.86
C GLY A 53 16.07 -0.98 -19.41
N VAL A 54 15.54 0.18 -19.00
CA VAL A 54 15.65 0.72 -17.65
C VAL A 54 14.81 -0.12 -16.69
N LYS A 55 15.43 -0.55 -15.60
CA LYS A 55 14.74 -1.17 -14.47
C LYS A 55 15.04 -0.37 -13.22
N ILE A 56 13.99 0.02 -12.53
CA ILE A 56 14.03 0.64 -11.21
C ILE A 56 13.46 -0.37 -10.21
N ARG A 57 14.05 -0.45 -9.03
CA ARG A 57 13.47 -1.18 -7.90
C ARG A 57 13.43 -0.25 -6.70
N LEU A 58 12.22 0.05 -6.25
CA LEU A 58 12.04 0.79 -4.99
C LEU A 58 12.15 -0.19 -3.83
N LEU A 59 12.88 0.22 -2.80
CA LEU A 59 13.12 -0.52 -1.58
C LEU A 59 12.68 0.33 -0.38
N SER A 60 12.23 -0.37 0.66
CA SER A 60 11.89 0.21 1.95
C SER A 60 12.77 -0.44 3.01
N ASP A 61 13.08 0.33 4.07
CA ASP A 61 13.66 -0.23 5.29
C ASP A 61 12.63 -1.02 6.11
N ASP A 62 11.33 -0.88 5.80
CA ASP A 62 10.28 -1.70 6.39
C ASP A 62 10.30 -3.11 5.77
N PRO A 63 10.61 -4.17 6.54
CA PRO A 63 10.68 -5.54 6.04
C PRO A 63 9.33 -6.10 5.59
N SER A 64 8.22 -5.45 5.96
CA SER A 64 6.87 -5.84 5.52
C SER A 64 6.52 -5.31 4.13
N LEU A 65 7.22 -4.29 3.65
CA LEU A 65 7.01 -3.72 2.31
C LEU A 65 7.87 -4.45 1.29
N ALA A 66 7.22 -5.24 0.44
CA ALA A 66 7.88 -5.87 -0.68
C ALA A 66 8.43 -4.81 -1.66
N PRO A 67 9.59 -5.06 -2.30
CA PRO A 67 10.13 -4.17 -3.32
C PRO A 67 9.13 -3.88 -4.43
N LEU A 68 9.22 -2.68 -5.03
CA LEU A 68 8.39 -2.30 -6.18
C LEU A 68 9.25 -2.21 -7.46
N PRO A 69 9.29 -3.27 -8.29
CA PRO A 69 9.97 -3.23 -9.58
C PRO A 69 9.17 -2.42 -10.60
N ILE A 70 9.86 -1.52 -11.28
CA ILE A 70 9.37 -0.67 -12.37
C ILE A 70 10.30 -0.84 -13.56
N GLN A 71 9.76 -1.00 -14.76
CA GLN A 71 10.56 -1.23 -15.98
C GLN A 71 10.01 -0.39 -17.12
N ALA A 72 10.89 0.11 -17.98
CA ALA A 72 10.56 0.78 -19.24
C ALA A 72 11.77 0.75 -20.18
N ASN A 73 11.58 0.95 -21.48
CA ASN A 73 12.74 1.03 -22.39
C ASN A 73 13.55 2.31 -22.17
N SER A 74 12.87 3.42 -21.87
CA SER A 74 13.48 4.71 -21.58
C SER A 74 12.75 5.46 -20.47
N MET A 75 13.50 6.25 -19.71
CA MET A 75 12.98 7.11 -18.66
C MET A 75 13.62 8.50 -18.74
N LYS A 76 12.83 9.57 -18.64
CA LYS A 76 13.28 10.95 -18.59
C LYS A 76 12.90 11.58 -17.26
N PHE A 77 13.82 12.33 -16.70
CA PHE A 77 13.71 12.87 -15.35
C PHE A 77 13.68 14.39 -15.43
N THR A 78 12.67 14.97 -14.77
CA THR A 78 12.55 16.42 -14.62
C THR A 78 12.92 16.77 -13.19
N TRP A 79 13.75 17.80 -13.03
CA TRP A 79 14.23 18.28 -11.73
C TRP A 79 13.84 19.74 -11.55
N ALA A 80 13.43 20.10 -10.34
CA ALA A 80 13.32 21.50 -9.95
C ALA A 80 14.62 21.96 -9.27
N GLU A 81 14.91 23.26 -9.37
CA GLU A 81 16.10 23.86 -8.78
C GLU A 81 16.14 23.62 -7.27
N GLY A 82 17.31 23.19 -6.76
CA GLY A 82 17.52 22.92 -5.34
C GLY A 82 16.94 21.60 -4.82
N ARG A 83 16.29 20.77 -5.65
CA ARG A 83 15.78 19.46 -5.22
C ARG A 83 16.82 18.35 -5.36
N THR A 84 16.80 17.43 -4.39
CA THR A 84 17.56 16.18 -4.37
C THR A 84 16.79 15.01 -5.00
N THR A 85 15.52 15.21 -5.33
CA THR A 85 14.63 14.25 -5.97
C THR A 85 14.01 14.84 -7.24
N PRO A 86 13.74 14.03 -8.28
CA PRO A 86 13.07 14.51 -9.48
C PRO A 86 11.61 14.88 -9.16
N THR A 87 11.06 15.88 -9.85
CA THR A 87 9.64 16.20 -9.78
C THR A 87 8.80 15.19 -10.56
N THR A 88 9.32 14.77 -11.71
CA THR A 88 8.58 13.91 -12.64
C THR A 88 9.51 12.91 -13.31
N ILE A 89 9.06 11.66 -13.42
CA ILE A 89 9.68 10.64 -14.28
C ILE A 89 8.71 10.27 -15.38
N LEU A 90 9.10 10.53 -16.61
CA LEU A 90 8.39 10.07 -17.79
C LEU A 90 8.99 8.75 -18.27
N MET A 91 8.19 7.69 -18.30
CA MET A 91 8.53 6.35 -18.73
C MET A 91 7.90 6.05 -20.09
N GLU A 92 8.69 5.57 -21.03
CA GLU A 92 8.23 5.32 -22.40
C GLU A 92 8.63 3.91 -22.88
N SER A 93 7.69 3.28 -23.58
CA SER A 93 7.73 1.96 -24.19
C SER A 93 7.94 0.80 -23.21
N ASN A 94 7.11 -0.25 -23.33
CA ASN A 94 7.16 -1.44 -22.48
C ASN A 94 7.15 -1.13 -20.98
N VAL A 95 6.32 -0.16 -20.57
CA VAL A 95 6.24 0.18 -19.15
C VAL A 95 5.59 -0.97 -18.40
N ARG A 96 6.22 -1.42 -17.31
CA ARG A 96 5.69 -2.44 -16.43
C ARG A 96 5.98 -2.11 -14.97
N VAL A 97 4.96 -2.23 -14.13
CA VAL A 97 5.06 -2.03 -12.68
C VAL A 97 4.48 -3.26 -12.01
N ASN A 98 5.26 -3.89 -11.13
CA ASN A 98 4.83 -5.08 -10.40
C ASN A 98 4.59 -4.70 -8.94
N HIS A 99 3.38 -4.26 -8.63
CA HIS A 99 2.93 -4.07 -7.25
C HIS A 99 2.61 -5.44 -6.61
N PRO A 100 2.75 -5.60 -5.28
CA PRO A 100 2.41 -6.86 -4.61
C PRO A 100 1.02 -7.40 -4.93
N ASP A 101 0.04 -6.49 -5.09
CA ASP A 101 -1.35 -6.85 -5.35
C ASP A 101 -1.71 -6.94 -6.84
N ALA A 102 -0.92 -6.32 -7.72
CA ALA A 102 -1.23 -6.20 -9.15
C ALA A 102 -0.01 -5.87 -10.00
N SER A 103 -0.01 -6.40 -11.23
CA SER A 103 0.91 -5.97 -12.28
C SER A 103 0.19 -5.04 -13.25
N VAL A 104 0.85 -3.93 -13.60
CA VAL A 104 0.36 -2.94 -14.56
C VAL A 104 1.34 -2.90 -15.73
N SER A 105 0.84 -2.93 -16.96
CA SER A 105 1.64 -2.70 -18.17
C SER A 105 1.02 -1.63 -19.04
N ALA A 106 1.83 -0.79 -19.68
CA ALA A 106 1.38 0.28 -20.56
C ALA A 106 2.46 0.68 -21.57
N GLU A 107 2.09 1.47 -22.58
CA GLU A 107 3.07 2.07 -23.49
C GLU A 107 3.81 3.25 -22.86
N ARG A 108 3.14 4.00 -21.98
CA ARG A 108 3.69 5.19 -21.33
C ARG A 108 3.22 5.27 -19.88
N ALA A 109 4.09 5.73 -18.99
CA ALA A 109 3.68 6.17 -17.67
C ALA A 109 4.36 7.48 -17.29
N GLU A 110 3.68 8.30 -16.52
CA GLU A 110 4.21 9.53 -15.96
C GLU A 110 4.07 9.46 -14.45
N TRP A 111 5.19 9.63 -13.75
CA TRP A 111 5.24 9.60 -12.30
C TRP A 111 5.50 10.99 -11.76
N ASP A 112 4.54 11.54 -11.04
CA ASP A 112 4.65 12.79 -10.29
C ASP A 112 5.01 12.49 -8.82
N PHE A 113 6.16 12.97 -8.36
CA PHE A 113 6.70 12.69 -7.02
C PHE A 113 6.01 13.51 -5.92
N ASP A 114 5.49 14.68 -6.27
CA ASP A 114 4.83 15.58 -5.33
C ASP A 114 3.47 15.01 -4.89
N SER A 115 2.68 14.55 -5.85
CA SER A 115 1.39 13.88 -5.62
C SER A 115 1.51 12.39 -5.33
N GLY A 116 2.61 11.75 -5.74
CA GLY A 116 2.77 10.29 -5.71
C GLY A 116 1.98 9.56 -6.82
N ALA A 117 1.40 10.29 -7.78
CA ALA A 117 0.58 9.72 -8.83
C ALA A 117 1.44 9.15 -9.97
N LEU A 118 1.22 7.88 -10.28
CA LEU A 118 1.78 7.16 -11.42
C LEU A 118 0.68 6.92 -12.44
N VAL A 119 0.72 7.69 -13.53
CA VAL A 119 -0.31 7.76 -14.55
C VAL A 119 0.09 6.94 -15.76
N PHE A 120 -0.58 5.83 -16.01
CA PHE A 120 -0.37 4.97 -17.17
C PHE A 120 -1.30 5.34 -18.31
N SER A 121 -0.76 5.28 -19.54
CA SER A 121 -1.45 5.63 -20.78
C SER A 121 -0.91 4.82 -21.97
N GLY A 122 -1.66 4.81 -23.06
CA GLY A 122 -1.34 4.00 -24.23
C GLY A 122 -1.58 2.52 -23.93
N ASN A 123 -2.86 2.15 -23.89
CA ASN A 123 -3.34 0.79 -23.63
C ASN A 123 -2.86 0.21 -22.28
N PRO A 124 -3.08 0.90 -21.15
CA PRO A 124 -2.80 0.33 -19.84
C PRO A 124 -3.63 -0.93 -19.61
N GLU A 125 -2.96 -1.97 -19.12
CA GLU A 125 -3.54 -3.26 -18.75
C GLU A 125 -3.11 -3.64 -17.33
N VAL A 126 -4.07 -4.04 -16.52
CA VAL A 126 -3.86 -4.57 -15.18
C VAL A 126 -4.20 -6.04 -15.10
N ASN A 127 -3.28 -6.76 -14.48
CA ASN A 127 -3.39 -8.16 -14.17
C ASN A 127 -3.13 -8.36 -12.67
N SER A 128 -4.14 -8.88 -11.98
CA SER A 128 -4.09 -9.34 -10.60
C SER A 128 -4.67 -10.76 -10.53
N GLU A 129 -4.62 -11.40 -9.37
CA GLU A 129 -5.27 -12.70 -9.18
C GLU A 129 -6.79 -12.67 -9.48
N ARG A 130 -7.42 -11.51 -9.26
CA ARG A 130 -8.88 -11.33 -9.34
C ARG A 130 -9.36 -10.69 -10.64
N LEU A 131 -8.49 -9.92 -11.29
CA LEU A 131 -8.80 -9.15 -12.49
C LEU A 131 -7.73 -9.45 -13.53
N LYS A 132 -8.10 -10.19 -14.58
CA LYS A 132 -7.21 -10.47 -15.72
C LYS A 132 -7.61 -9.62 -16.90
N GLY A 133 -6.65 -8.94 -17.51
CA GLY A 133 -6.86 -8.10 -18.68
C GLY A 133 -7.81 -6.92 -18.41
N LEU A 134 -7.71 -6.30 -17.24
CA LEU A 134 -8.41 -5.03 -16.99
C LEU A 134 -7.72 -3.94 -17.80
N ARG A 135 -8.36 -3.47 -18.86
CA ARG A 135 -7.84 -2.39 -19.72
C ARG A 135 -8.61 -1.10 -19.51
N GLY A 136 -7.96 0.01 -19.79
CA GLY A 136 -8.57 1.33 -19.80
C GLY A 136 -7.87 2.25 -20.80
N GLU A 137 -8.38 3.47 -20.92
CA GLU A 137 -7.67 4.52 -21.67
C GLU A 137 -6.53 5.11 -20.84
N LYS A 138 -6.80 5.30 -19.55
CA LYS A 138 -5.91 5.89 -18.57
C LYS A 138 -6.06 5.18 -17.24
N MET A 139 -4.93 4.96 -16.58
CA MET A 139 -4.90 4.40 -15.23
C MET A 139 -4.03 5.25 -14.33
N VAL A 140 -4.44 5.41 -13.07
CA VAL A 140 -3.69 6.16 -12.07
C VAL A 140 -3.48 5.25 -10.87
N LEU A 141 -2.23 5.07 -10.47
CA LEU A 141 -1.84 4.46 -9.21
C LEU A 141 -1.20 5.54 -8.35
N ASN A 142 -1.76 5.83 -7.18
CA ASN A 142 -1.13 6.74 -6.25
C ASN A 142 -0.36 5.95 -5.19
N LEU A 143 0.96 6.09 -5.17
CA LEU A 143 1.84 5.35 -4.25
C LEU A 143 1.78 5.88 -2.82
N LYS A 144 1.43 7.16 -2.62
CA LYS A 144 1.28 7.76 -1.28
C LYS A 144 -0.02 7.33 -0.60
N THR A 145 -1.10 7.14 -1.36
CA THR A 145 -2.41 6.74 -0.82
C THR A 145 -2.75 5.27 -1.06
N ASN A 146 -1.91 4.56 -1.83
CA ASN A 146 -2.13 3.20 -2.30
C ASN A 146 -3.51 3.01 -2.96
N THR A 147 -3.93 3.98 -3.79
CA THR A 147 -5.21 3.95 -4.51
C THR A 147 -4.98 3.72 -5.99
N PHE A 148 -5.94 3.08 -6.66
CA PHE A 148 -5.92 2.93 -8.11
C PHE A 148 -7.25 3.38 -8.73
N GLU A 149 -7.16 4.02 -9.89
CA GLU A 149 -8.31 4.49 -10.67
C GLU A 149 -8.12 4.12 -12.14
N VAL A 150 -9.22 3.72 -12.80
CA VAL A 150 -9.23 3.35 -14.22
C VAL A 150 -10.31 4.14 -14.94
N THR A 151 -9.92 4.85 -16.00
CA THR A 151 -10.85 5.59 -16.85
C THR A 151 -11.18 4.77 -18.11
N GLN A 152 -12.47 4.75 -18.49
CA GLN A 152 -13.00 3.98 -19.62
C GLN A 152 -12.66 2.48 -19.59
N VAL A 153 -13.16 1.82 -18.54
CA VAL A 153 -12.87 0.42 -18.27
C VAL A 153 -13.39 -0.51 -19.38
N ARG A 154 -12.50 -1.38 -19.87
CA ARG A 154 -12.83 -2.57 -20.65
C ARG A 154 -12.11 -3.76 -20.02
N ALA A 155 -12.81 -4.80 -19.64
CA ALA A 155 -12.19 -6.00 -19.10
C ALA A 155 -12.59 -7.21 -19.94
N ASP A 156 -11.61 -8.02 -20.33
CA ASP A 156 -11.82 -9.21 -21.16
C ASP A 156 -12.68 -10.25 -20.43
N GLN A 157 -12.54 -10.33 -19.10
CA GLN A 157 -13.40 -11.13 -18.23
C GLN A 157 -13.67 -10.36 -16.94
N VAL A 158 -14.90 -9.89 -16.77
CA VAL A 158 -15.44 -9.52 -15.46
C VAL A 158 -16.37 -10.66 -15.05
N PRO A 159 -15.99 -11.53 -14.11
CA PRO A 159 -16.90 -12.56 -13.65
C PRO A 159 -18.15 -11.90 -13.02
N LEU A 160 -19.27 -11.94 -13.75
CA LEU A 160 -20.59 -11.48 -13.27
C LEU A 160 -21.21 -12.48 -12.27
N GLN A 161 -20.66 -13.69 -12.22
CA GLN A 161 -21.01 -14.73 -11.26
C GLN A 161 -19.71 -15.15 -10.56
N THR A 162 -19.68 -14.97 -9.23
CA THR A 162 -18.77 -15.74 -8.39
C THR A 162 -19.08 -17.22 -8.59
N PRO A 163 -18.09 -18.11 -8.78
CA PRO A 163 -18.36 -19.53 -8.96
C PRO A 163 -19.21 -20.04 -7.80
N GLU A 164 -20.41 -20.54 -8.08
CA GLU A 164 -21.15 -21.36 -7.12
C GLU A 164 -20.26 -22.54 -6.73
N GLY A 165 -19.89 -22.62 -5.45
CA GLY A 165 -19.00 -23.64 -4.92
C GLY A 165 -17.56 -23.19 -4.69
N ALA A 166 -17.16 -22.01 -5.18
CA ALA A 166 -16.12 -21.25 -4.49
C ALA A 166 -16.87 -20.34 -3.52
N THR A 167 -17.06 -20.81 -2.29
CA THR A 167 -17.00 -19.89 -1.16
C THR A 167 -15.68 -19.16 -1.29
N ARG A 168 -15.73 -18.02 -1.99
CA ARG A 168 -14.96 -16.85 -1.61
C ARG A 168 -15.35 -16.71 -0.15
N ALA A 169 -14.56 -17.29 0.74
CA ALA A 169 -14.32 -16.60 1.97
C ALA A 169 -13.72 -15.27 1.48
N THR A 170 -14.61 -14.31 1.20
CA THR A 170 -14.40 -12.96 1.64
C THR A 170 -13.84 -13.15 3.03
N ALA A 171 -12.51 -13.03 3.17
CA ALA A 171 -11.96 -12.51 4.40
C ALA A 171 -12.94 -11.40 4.79
N PRO A 172 -13.73 -11.58 5.86
CA PRO A 172 -14.99 -10.86 6.02
C PRO A 172 -14.64 -9.41 6.35
N GLY A 173 -14.41 -8.62 5.30
CA GLY A 173 -14.11 -7.21 5.42
C GLY A 173 -15.23 -6.54 6.19
N ILE A 174 -14.84 -5.66 7.10
CA ILE A 174 -15.77 -4.78 7.77
C ILE A 174 -16.26 -3.79 6.70
N SER A 175 -17.56 -3.63 6.59
CA SER A 175 -18.21 -2.67 5.71
C SER A 175 -18.74 -1.48 6.51
N GLU A 176 -19.04 -0.36 5.86
CA GLU A 176 -19.52 0.83 6.57
C GLU A 176 -20.80 0.55 7.40
N LYS A 177 -21.71 -0.26 6.85
CA LYS A 177 -22.95 -0.67 7.53
C LYS A 177 -22.73 -1.49 8.81
N ASP A 178 -21.55 -2.10 8.96
CA ASP A 178 -21.23 -2.90 10.14
C ASP A 178 -20.82 -2.00 11.31
N ILE A 179 -20.52 -0.72 11.07
CA ILE A 179 -20.09 0.25 12.09
C ILE A 179 -21.21 1.27 12.31
N GLY A 180 -21.91 1.12 13.44
CA GLY A 180 -22.99 2.01 13.85
C GLY A 180 -22.50 3.28 14.55
N ASN A 181 -21.37 3.22 15.25
CA ASN A 181 -20.84 4.35 16.02
C ASN A 181 -19.37 4.67 15.68
N TRP A 182 -19.20 5.27 14.51
CA TRP A 182 -17.89 5.69 13.98
C TRP A 182 -17.10 6.59 14.93
N ARG A 183 -17.77 7.59 15.52
CA ARG A 183 -17.10 8.57 16.40
C ARG A 183 -16.49 7.88 17.61
N MET A 184 -17.29 7.09 18.31
CA MET A 184 -16.83 6.38 19.50
C MET A 184 -15.73 5.38 19.18
N LEU A 185 -15.78 4.71 18.01
CA LEU A 185 -14.71 3.83 17.55
C LEU A 185 -13.40 4.59 17.36
N ILE A 186 -13.42 5.70 16.61
CA ILE A 186 -12.25 6.53 16.33
C ILE A 186 -11.66 7.08 17.63
N ASP A 187 -12.49 7.68 18.48
CA ASP A 187 -12.03 8.28 19.74
C ASP A 187 -11.43 7.23 20.68
N THR A 188 -12.04 6.03 20.75
CA THR A 188 -11.51 4.93 21.58
C THR A 188 -10.18 4.42 21.03
N LEU A 189 -10.06 4.23 19.71
CA LEU A 189 -8.80 3.82 19.08
C LEU A 189 -7.68 4.82 19.35
N LYS A 190 -7.96 6.12 19.21
CA LYS A 190 -6.99 7.20 19.49
C LYS A 190 -6.61 7.24 20.97
N ALA A 191 -7.57 7.10 21.89
CA ALA A 191 -7.29 7.06 23.32
C ALA A 191 -6.43 5.85 23.71
N GLN A 192 -6.74 4.67 23.16
CA GLN A 192 -5.99 3.44 23.39
C GLN A 192 -4.58 3.50 22.80
N ALA A 193 -4.40 4.15 21.65
CA ALA A 193 -3.10 4.39 21.05
C ALA A 193 -2.15 5.16 21.98
N GLN A 194 -2.68 6.13 22.71
CA GLN A 194 -1.93 7.00 23.62
C GLN A 194 -1.75 6.39 25.02
N SER A 195 -2.46 5.30 25.33
CA SER A 195 -2.38 4.64 26.63
C SER A 195 -1.02 3.96 26.84
N ALA A 196 -0.51 4.04 28.08
CA ALA A 196 0.68 3.29 28.49
C ALA A 196 0.39 1.78 28.56
N ALA A 197 -0.81 1.40 28.99
CA ALA A 197 -1.20 0.01 29.16
C ALA A 197 -1.42 -0.69 27.80
N PRO A 198 -1.14 -2.01 27.71
CA PRO A 198 -1.57 -2.83 26.58
C PRO A 198 -3.08 -2.70 26.38
N SER A 199 -3.51 -2.57 25.12
CA SER A 199 -4.93 -2.47 24.78
C SER A 199 -5.18 -2.89 23.34
N PRO A 200 -6.42 -3.26 22.97
CA PRO A 200 -6.74 -3.70 21.61
C PRO A 200 -6.35 -2.66 20.57
N GLY A 201 -6.66 -1.38 20.83
CA GLY A 201 -6.38 -0.28 19.90
C GLY A 201 -4.90 -0.12 19.66
N LYS A 202 -4.08 -0.23 20.71
CA LYS A 202 -2.62 -0.16 20.59
C LYS A 202 -2.06 -1.28 19.70
N GLN A 203 -2.57 -2.50 19.85
CA GLN A 203 -2.18 -3.63 18.99
C GLN A 203 -2.65 -3.44 17.54
N ILE A 204 -3.89 -2.99 17.33
CA ILE A 204 -4.43 -2.70 16.00
C ILE A 204 -3.56 -1.67 15.27
N LEU A 205 -3.20 -0.58 15.95
CA LEU A 205 -2.36 0.47 15.36
C LEU A 205 -0.91 0.02 15.14
N ALA A 206 -0.41 -0.93 15.94
CA ALA A 206 0.92 -1.51 15.73
C ALA A 206 0.98 -2.36 14.45
N GLN A 207 -0.14 -2.94 14.03
CA GLN A 207 -0.27 -3.68 12.76
C GLN A 207 -0.49 -2.76 11.54
N MET A 208 -0.66 -1.46 11.76
CA MET A 208 -0.74 -0.48 10.68
C MET A 208 0.66 0.04 10.31
N SER A 209 0.83 0.44 9.05
CA SER A 209 2.01 1.22 8.64
C SER A 209 2.12 2.52 9.46
N GLU A 210 3.32 3.05 9.59
CA GLU A 210 3.57 4.31 10.32
C GLU A 210 2.70 5.45 9.76
N GLN A 211 2.59 5.57 8.44
CA GLN A 211 1.73 6.56 7.78
C GLN A 211 0.25 6.40 8.16
N ASN A 212 -0.27 5.18 8.16
CA ASN A 212 -1.66 4.88 8.51
C ASN A 212 -1.95 5.16 9.98
N ARG A 213 -1.01 4.82 10.86
CA ARG A 213 -1.04 5.15 12.28
C ARG A 213 -1.03 6.66 12.51
N GLN A 214 -0.18 7.40 11.78
CA GLN A 214 -0.14 8.86 11.84
C GLN A 214 -1.43 9.50 11.35
N LEU A 215 -2.00 9.01 10.24
CA LEU A 215 -3.28 9.50 9.73
C LEU A 215 -4.39 9.38 10.78
N LEU A 216 -4.47 8.24 11.47
CA LEU A 216 -5.48 8.02 12.52
C LEU A 216 -5.23 8.88 13.77
N THR A 217 -3.97 9.05 14.17
CA THR A 217 -3.62 9.70 15.44
C THR A 217 -3.54 11.23 15.33
N VAL A 218 -3.11 11.76 14.19
CA VAL A 218 -2.90 13.20 13.96
C VAL A 218 -4.17 13.89 13.49
N LEU A 219 -4.96 13.29 12.59
CA LEU A 219 -6.15 13.94 12.04
C LEU A 219 -7.26 14.08 13.09
N ASP A 220 -7.99 15.20 13.03
CA ASP A 220 -9.15 15.44 13.89
C ASP A 220 -10.25 14.40 13.67
N THR A 221 -10.93 14.02 14.75
CA THR A 221 -12.03 13.04 14.67
C THR A 221 -13.13 13.48 13.70
N GLU A 222 -13.45 14.79 13.63
CA GLU A 222 -14.43 15.31 12.67
C GLU A 222 -14.02 15.05 11.22
N LEU A 223 -12.75 15.28 10.88
CA LEU A 223 -12.24 15.04 9.53
C LEU A 223 -12.21 13.54 9.19
N LEU A 224 -11.91 12.68 10.17
CA LEU A 224 -11.97 11.22 9.99
C LEU A 224 -13.42 10.73 9.80
N LEU A 225 -14.39 11.40 10.42
CA LEU A 225 -15.82 11.10 10.23
C LEU A 225 -16.33 11.52 8.84
N GLU A 226 -15.73 12.52 8.20
CA GLU A 226 -16.00 12.86 6.81
C GLU A 226 -15.33 11.86 5.84
N ARG A 227 -14.26 11.19 6.28
CA ARG A 227 -13.44 10.25 5.49
C ARG A 227 -13.61 8.80 5.93
N LYS A 228 -14.85 8.35 6.14
CA LYS A 228 -15.15 6.99 6.62
C LYS A 228 -14.59 5.88 5.71
N GLU A 229 -14.54 6.10 4.40
CA GLU A 229 -13.98 5.13 3.47
C GLU A 229 -12.49 4.87 3.72
N ASP A 230 -11.73 5.93 4.02
CA ASP A 230 -10.31 5.81 4.37
C ASP A 230 -10.16 5.08 5.70
N MET A 231 -10.98 5.44 6.70
CA MET A 231 -11.04 4.74 7.98
C MET A 231 -11.36 3.25 7.84
N LEU A 232 -12.31 2.91 6.97
CA LEU A 232 -12.69 1.53 6.67
C LEU A 232 -11.53 0.77 6.00
N ARG A 233 -10.80 1.43 5.10
CA ARG A 233 -9.60 0.86 4.46
C ARG A 233 -8.52 0.57 5.50
N LEU A 234 -8.28 1.49 6.44
CA LEU A 234 -7.33 1.29 7.53
C LEU A 234 -7.69 0.08 8.38
N ILE A 235 -8.95 -0.02 8.84
CA ILE A 235 -9.42 -1.15 9.65
C ILE A 235 -9.34 -2.46 8.86
N ASN A 236 -9.71 -2.48 7.58
CA ASN A 236 -9.63 -3.70 6.77
C ASN A 236 -8.20 -4.13 6.47
N SER A 237 -7.25 -3.19 6.44
CA SER A 237 -5.83 -3.49 6.20
C SER A 237 -5.19 -4.38 7.28
N VAL A 238 -5.74 -4.35 8.50
CA VAL A 238 -5.23 -5.16 9.62
C VAL A 238 -5.85 -6.56 9.68
N LEU A 239 -6.98 -6.79 9.02
CA LEU A 239 -7.66 -8.08 9.04
C LEU A 239 -6.81 -9.25 8.55
N PRO A 240 -6.03 -9.17 7.44
CA PRO A 240 -5.21 -10.29 7.01
C PRO A 240 -3.92 -10.46 7.84
N GLN A 241 -3.57 -9.50 8.71
CA GLN A 241 -2.30 -9.51 9.43
C GLN A 241 -2.26 -10.57 10.53
N ARG A 242 -1.09 -11.21 10.70
CA ARG A 242 -0.87 -12.15 11.80
C ARG A 242 -0.42 -11.40 13.06
N GLY A 243 -0.71 -11.96 14.22
CA GLY A 243 -0.25 -11.38 15.50
C GLY A 243 -1.05 -10.16 15.97
N LEU A 244 -2.29 -9.99 15.50
CA LEU A 244 -3.20 -8.97 16.04
C LEU A 244 -3.59 -9.27 17.49
N TYR A 245 -3.79 -10.55 17.81
CA TYR A 245 -4.11 -10.99 19.17
C TYR A 245 -2.87 -10.97 20.07
N ASP A 246 -3.03 -10.32 21.22
CA ASP A 246 -2.10 -10.35 22.33
C ASP A 246 -2.92 -10.49 23.62
N GLU A 247 -2.54 -11.46 24.46
CA GLU A 247 -3.32 -11.83 25.65
C GLU A 247 -3.40 -10.66 26.65
N ALA A 248 -2.30 -9.91 26.83
CA ALA A 248 -2.30 -8.77 27.73
C ALA A 248 -3.22 -7.65 27.22
N ALA A 249 -3.19 -7.37 25.92
CA ALA A 249 -4.06 -6.38 25.29
C ALA A 249 -5.55 -6.75 25.29
N TRP A 250 -5.90 -8.05 25.27
CA TRP A 250 -7.29 -8.53 25.31
C TRP A 250 -7.75 -9.03 26.69
N SER A 251 -6.95 -8.84 27.75
CA SER A 251 -7.20 -9.37 29.10
C SER A 251 -8.52 -8.96 29.78
N GLY A 252 -9.23 -7.96 29.24
CA GLY A 252 -10.56 -7.53 29.71
C GLY A 252 -11.66 -7.64 28.65
N VAL A 253 -11.40 -8.32 27.53
CA VAL A 253 -12.32 -8.46 26.41
C VAL A 253 -12.92 -9.87 26.41
N GLU A 254 -14.25 -9.95 26.45
CA GLU A 254 -14.95 -11.23 26.33
C GLU A 254 -14.94 -11.69 24.87
N LEU A 255 -14.17 -12.74 24.59
CA LEU A 255 -14.06 -13.30 23.25
C LEU A 255 -15.18 -14.30 22.95
N PRO A 256 -15.79 -14.25 21.76
CA PRO A 256 -16.77 -15.25 21.36
C PRO A 256 -16.11 -16.63 21.21
N SER A 257 -16.88 -17.70 21.41
CA SER A 257 -16.38 -19.09 21.32
C SER A 257 -15.66 -19.38 20.00
N GLU A 258 -16.18 -18.85 18.89
CA GLU A 258 -15.55 -18.98 17.57
C GLU A 258 -14.14 -18.36 17.53
N ALA A 259 -13.91 -17.21 18.19
CA ALA A 259 -12.58 -16.61 18.24
C ALA A 259 -11.61 -17.47 19.05
N LEU A 260 -12.08 -18.06 20.15
CA LEU A 260 -11.27 -18.97 20.99
C LEU A 260 -10.88 -20.25 20.21
N GLU A 261 -11.81 -20.82 19.44
CA GLU A 261 -11.55 -21.98 18.59
C GLU A 261 -10.52 -21.67 17.49
N LEU A 262 -10.63 -20.49 16.86
CA LEU A 262 -9.67 -20.04 15.85
C LEU A 262 -8.29 -19.74 16.46
N LEU A 263 -8.21 -19.17 17.67
CA LEU A 263 -6.96 -18.96 18.39
C LEU A 263 -6.28 -20.28 18.77
N ALA A 264 -7.06 -21.31 19.09
CA ALA A 264 -6.55 -22.64 19.43
C ALA A 264 -6.08 -23.43 18.19
N SER A 265 -6.36 -22.96 16.98
CA SER A 265 -6.00 -23.63 15.74
C SER A 265 -4.51 -23.42 15.41
N GLU A 266 -3.76 -24.50 15.19
CA GLU A 266 -2.31 -24.42 14.89
C GLU A 266 -1.98 -23.71 13.57
N LYS A 267 -2.89 -23.76 12.59
CA LYS A 267 -2.72 -23.15 11.26
C LYS A 267 -4.01 -22.53 10.79
N LEU A 268 -4.02 -21.20 10.71
CA LEU A 268 -5.05 -20.45 10.01
C LEU A 268 -4.56 -20.10 8.60
N ASP A 269 -5.43 -20.33 7.61
CA ASP A 269 -5.28 -19.74 6.29
C ASP A 269 -5.64 -18.25 6.31
N ALA A 270 -5.49 -17.55 5.19
CA ALA A 270 -5.74 -16.11 5.13
C ALA A 270 -7.19 -15.74 5.46
N ALA A 271 -8.15 -16.62 5.12
CA ALA A 271 -9.56 -16.41 5.41
C ALA A 271 -9.86 -16.58 6.90
N GLY A 272 -9.33 -17.65 7.52
CA GLY A 272 -9.43 -17.90 8.95
C GLY A 272 -8.77 -16.81 9.78
N GLN A 273 -7.61 -16.30 9.34
CA GLN A 273 -6.94 -15.18 10.00
C GLN A 273 -7.81 -13.91 9.99
N ALA A 274 -8.38 -13.57 8.83
CA ALA A 274 -9.26 -12.42 8.71
C ALA A 274 -10.56 -12.57 9.51
N ARG A 275 -11.11 -13.79 9.58
CA ARG A 275 -12.28 -14.10 10.40
C ARG A 275 -11.97 -13.91 11.88
N LEU A 276 -10.86 -14.47 12.36
CA LEU A 276 -10.39 -14.29 13.73
C LEU A 276 -10.23 -12.80 14.06
N ASN A 277 -9.49 -12.06 13.23
CA ASN A 277 -9.21 -10.65 13.47
C ASN A 277 -10.49 -9.79 13.47
N ARG A 278 -11.49 -10.12 12.64
CA ARG A 278 -12.80 -9.48 12.70
C ARG A 278 -13.48 -9.72 14.05
N LEU A 279 -13.53 -10.97 14.52
CA LEU A 279 -14.15 -11.31 15.80
C LEU A 279 -13.44 -10.61 16.97
N LEU A 280 -12.12 -10.48 16.92
CA LEU A 280 -11.33 -9.74 17.92
C LEU A 280 -11.69 -8.26 17.95
N LEU A 281 -11.90 -7.64 16.78
CA LEU A 281 -12.33 -6.24 16.66
C LEU A 281 -13.75 -6.03 17.18
N GLU A 282 -14.68 -6.90 16.79
CA GLU A 282 -16.08 -6.84 17.23
C GLU A 282 -16.18 -7.03 18.75
N ALA A 283 -15.42 -7.96 19.32
CA ALA A 283 -15.35 -8.19 20.76
C ALA A 283 -14.72 -7.03 21.52
N ALA A 284 -13.66 -6.40 20.97
CA ALA A 284 -12.99 -5.27 21.60
C ALA A 284 -13.83 -3.98 21.57
N TYR A 285 -14.68 -3.81 20.56
CA TYR A 285 -15.49 -2.60 20.36
C TYR A 285 -16.98 -2.90 20.14
N PRO A 286 -17.66 -3.58 21.08
CA PRO A 286 -19.05 -4.00 20.89
C PRO A 286 -20.03 -2.82 20.74
N PHE A 287 -19.64 -1.64 21.21
CA PHE A 287 -20.41 -0.40 21.06
C PHE A 287 -20.32 0.20 19.64
N ALA A 288 -19.29 -0.15 18.88
CA ALA A 288 -19.03 0.41 17.55
C ALA A 288 -19.76 -0.37 16.46
N PHE A 289 -19.85 -1.68 16.62
CA PHE A 289 -20.41 -2.57 15.61
C PHE A 289 -21.93 -2.71 15.76
N THR A 290 -22.63 -2.65 14.63
CA THR A 290 -24.04 -3.07 14.59
C THR A 290 -24.10 -4.57 14.79
N LYS A 291 -24.83 -5.04 15.80
CA LYS A 291 -25.13 -6.47 15.90
C LYS A 291 -25.88 -6.92 14.64
N PRO A 292 -25.50 -8.06 14.05
CA PRO A 292 -26.28 -8.64 12.96
C PRO A 292 -27.71 -8.97 13.39
#